data_AF-A0ABC8ED24-F1
#
_entry.id   AF-A0ABC8ED24-F1
#
_cell.length_a   1.000
_cell.length_b   1.000
_cell.length_c   1.000
_cell.angle_alpha   90.00
_cell.angle_beta   90.00
_cell.angle_gamma   90.00
#
_symmetry.space_group_name_H-M   'P 1'
#
loop_
_entity.id
_entity.type
_entity.pdbx_description
1 polymer ?
#
loop_
_entity_poly.entity_id
_entity_poly.type
_entity_poly.pdbx_seq_one_letter_code
_entity_poly.pdbx_strand_id
1 'polypeptide(L)'
;MAIFRVIKDKENPYIMINKYFIYDSKLSLKSKGLMSYFLSRPDDWEFYQNEILNNCTDKKDSLLSAIKELEKAGYIKRELRRDKKGKLLGGYAYEIHEVPVGILNDEKACTKTTERGLSETGKTRNREKPNSENPPLLINDSLLINECSSRKGLQEIINYYCSKALTTELQLKPKEIEAFIKLTQDKVPLELIKQGIDLAFKNFNPSFEGDKIKSFKYCEPVIRGLYAKDLIKKEGAKNAKPSQQDIGEELRNEGIGL
;
A
#
# COMPACT_ATOMS: atom_id res chain seq x y z
N MET A 1 -16.21 34.02 -15.05
CA MET A 1 -15.43 33.09 -14.22
C MET A 1 -15.99 33.14 -12.80
N ALA A 2 -16.59 32.07 -12.27
CA ALA A 2 -17.10 32.05 -10.90
C ALA A 2 -16.14 31.23 -10.02
N ILE A 3 -15.56 31.87 -9.00
CA ILE A 3 -14.66 31.20 -8.05
C ILE A 3 -15.54 30.73 -6.88
N PHE A 4 -15.74 29.42 -6.77
CA PHE A 4 -16.29 28.83 -5.54
C PHE A 4 -15.17 28.80 -4.50
N ARG A 5 -15.18 29.77 -3.58
CA ARG A 5 -14.24 29.79 -2.45
C ARG A 5 -14.98 29.24 -1.23
N VAL A 6 -14.66 28.00 -0.84
CA VAL A 6 -15.11 27.45 0.44
C VAL A 6 -14.53 28.34 1.54
N ILE A 7 -15.39 29.00 2.30
CA ILE A 7 -14.99 29.77 3.48
C ILE A 7 -14.56 28.74 4.52
N LYS A 8 -13.25 28.55 4.65
CA LYS A 8 -12.68 27.72 5.70
C LYS A 8 -12.67 28.53 6.98
N ASP A 9 -13.10 27.92 8.08
CA ASP A 9 -12.92 28.48 9.40
C ASP A 9 -11.42 28.63 9.66
N LYS A 10 -10.96 29.88 9.83
CA LYS A 10 -9.55 30.19 10.09
C LYS A 10 -9.18 29.94 11.55
N GLU A 11 -10.17 29.93 12.44
CA GLU A 11 -9.99 29.70 13.86
C GLU A 11 -9.90 28.20 14.15
N ASN A 12 -10.59 27.36 13.37
CA ASN A 12 -10.57 25.90 13.47
C ASN A 12 -10.22 25.24 12.13
N PRO A 13 -8.93 25.19 11.75
CA PRO A 13 -8.52 24.53 10.52
C PRO A 13 -8.76 23.01 10.60
N TYR A 14 -9.04 22.38 9.46
CA TYR A 14 -9.00 20.92 9.36
C TYR A 14 -7.54 20.43 9.31
N ILE A 15 -7.30 19.23 9.85
CA ILE A 15 -5.98 18.59 9.84
C ILE A 15 -5.92 17.50 8.77
N MET A 16 -4.75 17.35 8.15
CA MET A 16 -4.44 16.20 7.29
C MET A 16 -3.58 15.25 8.10
N ILE A 17 -4.09 14.04 8.33
CA ILE A 17 -3.42 13.00 9.13
C ILE A 17 -3.29 11.71 8.31
N ASN A 18 -2.25 10.93 8.59
CA ASN A 18 -2.05 9.63 7.95
C ASN A 18 -3.18 8.66 8.30
N LYS A 19 -3.74 7.99 7.29
CA LYS A 19 -4.85 7.04 7.46
C LYS A 19 -4.45 5.73 8.12
N TYR A 20 -3.15 5.44 8.23
CA TYR A 20 -2.63 4.15 8.69
C TYR A 20 -3.23 3.71 10.04
N PHE A 21 -3.14 4.56 11.07
CA PHE A 21 -3.61 4.23 12.41
C PHE A 21 -5.15 4.12 12.52
N ILE A 22 -5.89 4.75 11.59
CA ILE A 22 -7.36 4.68 11.56
C ILE A 22 -7.83 3.25 11.24
N TYR A 23 -7.09 2.56 10.37
CA TYR A 23 -7.40 1.19 9.95
C TYR A 23 -6.69 0.11 10.76
N ASP A 24 -5.85 0.49 11.72
CA ASP A 24 -5.19 -0.47 12.60
C ASP A 24 -6.21 -1.16 13.52
N SER A 25 -6.26 -2.49 13.47
CA SER A 25 -7.15 -3.32 14.29
C SER A 25 -6.63 -3.50 15.72
N LYS A 26 -5.35 -3.20 15.97
CA LYS A 26 -4.72 -3.25 17.29
C LYS A 26 -5.08 -2.05 18.18
N LEU A 27 -5.73 -1.03 17.60
CA LEU A 27 -6.11 0.19 18.30
C LEU A 27 -7.62 0.26 18.53
N SER A 28 -8.00 0.49 19.78
CA SER A 28 -9.35 0.87 20.15
C SER A 28 -9.72 2.24 19.57
N LEU A 29 -11.03 2.50 19.43
CA LEU A 29 -11.53 3.81 18.99
C LEU A 29 -11.04 4.95 19.88
N LYS A 30 -10.84 4.69 21.18
CA LYS A 30 -10.29 5.69 22.10
C LYS A 30 -8.84 6.03 21.78
N SER A 31 -8.02 5.02 21.50
CA SER A 31 -6.63 5.22 21.10
C SER A 31 -6.53 5.94 19.76
N LYS A 32 -7.42 5.65 18.81
CA LYS A 32 -7.52 6.40 17.54
C LYS A 32 -7.92 7.86 17.75
N GLY A 33 -8.88 8.12 18.63
CA GLY A 33 -9.27 9.48 19.02
C GLY A 33 -8.12 10.24 19.67
N LEU A 34 -7.43 9.62 20.63
CA LEU A 34 -6.28 10.23 21.29
C LEU A 34 -5.13 10.51 20.31
N MET A 35 -4.87 9.60 19.38
CA MET A 35 -3.87 9.80 18.33
C MET A 35 -4.22 11.00 17.44
N SER A 36 -5.48 11.13 17.01
CA SER A 36 -5.92 12.29 16.23
C SER A 36 -5.79 13.60 17.01
N TYR A 37 -5.99 13.57 18.33
CA TYR A 37 -5.77 14.72 19.20
C TYR A 37 -4.28 15.11 19.23
N PHE A 38 -3.36 14.14 19.39
CA PHE A 38 -1.92 14.42 19.34
C PHE A 38 -1.47 15.00 18.02
N LEU A 39 -1.93 14.44 16.89
CA LEU A 39 -1.57 14.92 15.55
C LEU A 39 -2.22 16.27 15.17
N SER A 40 -3.20 16.74 15.95
CA SER A 40 -3.80 18.06 15.76
C SER A 40 -2.98 19.21 16.34
N ARG A 41 -1.97 18.88 17.15
CA ARG A 41 -1.16 19.84 17.90
C ARG A 41 0.13 20.13 17.12
N PRO A 42 0.77 21.29 17.34
CA PRO A 42 2.01 21.61 16.66
C PRO A 42 3.14 20.66 17.06
N ASP A 43 4.14 20.51 16.18
CA ASP A 43 5.23 19.54 16.33
C ASP A 43 6.03 19.70 17.64
N ASP A 44 6.22 20.95 18.10
CA ASP A 44 6.94 21.28 19.32
C ASP A 44 6.06 21.24 20.59
N TRP A 45 4.88 20.63 20.51
CA TRP A 45 3.95 20.63 21.64
C TRP A 45 4.40 19.67 22.75
N GLU A 46 4.82 20.25 23.87
CA GLU A 46 5.03 19.51 25.11
C GLU A 46 3.74 19.46 25.93
N PHE A 47 3.40 18.29 26.48
CA PHE A 47 2.21 18.12 27.29
C PHE A 47 2.47 17.26 28.52
N TYR A 48 1.66 17.50 29.56
CA TYR A 48 1.57 16.62 30.72
C TYR A 48 0.28 15.80 30.67
N GLN A 49 0.31 14.57 31.18
CA GLN A 49 -0.87 13.70 31.24
C GLN A 49 -2.05 14.36 31.97
N ASN A 50 -1.77 15.15 33.02
CA ASN A 50 -2.80 15.87 33.78
C ASN A 50 -3.46 16.97 32.95
N GLU A 51 -2.73 17.64 32.06
CA GLU A 51 -3.29 18.68 31.19
C GLU A 51 -4.23 18.08 30.15
N ILE A 52 -3.85 16.93 29.58
CA ILE A 52 -4.75 16.19 28.68
C ILE A 52 -6.02 15.78 29.43
N LEU A 53 -5.88 15.26 30.65
CA LEU A 53 -7.01 14.83 31.46
C LEU A 53 -7.97 16.00 31.76
N ASN A 54 -7.45 17.21 31.99
CA ASN A 54 -8.28 18.39 32.22
C ASN A 54 -9.04 18.85 30.97
N ASN A 55 -8.52 18.55 29.78
CA ASN A 55 -9.14 18.88 28.49
C ASN A 55 -10.09 17.79 27.96
N CYS A 56 -10.17 16.64 28.64
CA CYS A 56 -10.98 15.51 28.22
C CYS A 56 -12.05 15.18 29.27
N THR A 57 -13.20 14.72 28.83
CA THR A 57 -14.25 14.16 29.72
C THR A 57 -13.95 12.71 30.15
N ASP A 58 -12.93 12.11 29.56
CA ASP A 58 -12.47 10.76 29.84
C ASP A 58 -11.84 10.61 31.22
N LYS A 59 -11.96 9.41 31.80
CA LYS A 59 -11.30 9.07 33.07
C LYS A 59 -9.79 8.90 32.89
N LYS A 60 -9.03 9.09 33.97
CA LYS A 60 -7.56 8.89 33.99
C LYS A 60 -7.14 7.50 33.50
N ASP A 61 -7.81 6.46 33.96
CA ASP A 61 -7.53 5.07 33.54
C ASP A 61 -7.82 4.86 32.05
N SER A 62 -8.80 5.61 31.53
CA SER A 62 -9.10 5.68 30.11
C SER A 62 -7.86 6.20 29.37
N LEU A 63 -7.40 7.41 29.69
CA LEU A 63 -6.23 7.98 29.02
C LEU A 63 -4.99 7.07 29.10
N LEU A 64 -4.70 6.53 30.28
CA LEU A 64 -3.54 5.65 30.51
C LEU A 64 -3.64 4.34 29.72
N SER A 65 -4.83 3.75 29.61
CA SER A 65 -5.02 2.54 28.80
C SER A 65 -4.83 2.82 27.30
N ALA A 66 -5.28 3.96 26.80
CA ALA A 66 -5.06 4.34 25.40
C ALA A 66 -3.58 4.60 25.09
N ILE A 67 -2.87 5.33 25.97
CA ILE A 67 -1.43 5.54 25.81
C ILE A 67 -0.69 4.20 25.80
N LYS A 68 -1.01 3.28 26.72
CA LYS A 68 -0.40 1.94 26.76
C LYS A 68 -0.66 1.14 25.48
N GLU A 69 -1.84 1.25 24.90
CA GLU A 69 -2.20 0.58 23.64
C GLU A 69 -1.39 1.15 22.47
N LEU A 70 -1.25 2.48 22.40
CA LEU A 70 -0.44 3.17 21.39
C LEU A 70 1.06 2.87 21.55
N GLU A 71 1.57 2.80 22.79
CA GLU A 71 2.94 2.34 23.09
C GLU A 71 3.16 0.90 22.60
N LYS A 72 2.23 -0.01 22.92
CA LYS A 72 2.31 -1.42 22.51
C LYS A 72 2.23 -1.61 21.00
N ALA A 73 1.44 -0.79 20.32
CA ALA A 73 1.32 -0.81 18.86
C ALA A 73 2.51 -0.11 18.17
N GLY A 74 3.38 0.59 18.91
CA GLY A 74 4.61 1.20 18.40
C GLY A 74 4.42 2.60 17.84
N TYR A 75 3.29 3.25 18.11
CA TYR A 75 3.01 4.63 17.69
C TYR A 75 3.57 5.66 18.66
N ILE A 76 3.71 5.30 19.93
CA ILE A 76 4.26 6.17 20.96
C ILE A 76 5.51 5.52 21.54
N LYS A 77 6.59 6.29 21.61
CA LYS A 77 7.79 5.93 22.34
C LYS A 77 7.91 6.83 23.56
N ARG A 78 8.15 6.20 24.71
CA ARG A 78 8.22 6.87 26.01
C ARG A 78 9.65 6.84 26.53
N GLU A 79 10.22 8.01 26.76
CA GLU A 79 11.54 8.18 27.35
C GLU A 79 11.44 8.88 28.70
N LEU A 80 12.28 8.52 29.67
CA LEU A 80 12.35 9.24 30.94
C LEU A 80 13.07 10.57 30.72
N ARG A 81 12.46 11.67 31.19
CA ARG A 81 13.12 12.98 31.12
C ARG A 81 14.38 12.98 32.00
N ARG A 82 15.52 13.27 31.38
CA ARG A 82 16.83 13.43 32.01
C ARG A 82 17.31 14.86 31.84
N ASP A 83 17.89 15.42 32.89
CA ASP A 83 18.57 16.70 32.87
C ASP A 83 19.86 16.61 32.04
N LYS A 84 20.43 17.77 31.65
CA LYS A 84 21.72 17.88 30.97
C LYS A 84 22.87 17.22 31.75
N LYS A 85 22.68 17.03 33.05
CA LYS A 85 23.61 16.34 33.97
C LYS A 85 23.27 14.85 34.18
N GLY A 86 22.34 14.29 33.41
CA GLY A 86 21.90 12.89 33.50
C GLY A 86 20.95 12.58 34.67
N LYS A 87 20.60 13.56 35.49
CA LYS A 87 19.67 13.38 36.62
C LYS A 87 18.25 13.22 36.11
N LEU A 88 17.51 12.23 36.62
CA LEU A 88 16.10 12.05 36.29
C LEU A 88 15.29 13.25 36.82
N LEU A 89 14.63 13.99 35.93
CA LEU A 89 13.85 15.20 36.26
C LEU A 89 12.43 14.88 36.74
N GLY A 90 12.02 13.61 36.66
CA GLY A 90 10.63 13.20 36.88
C GLY A 90 9.78 13.49 35.64
N GLY A 91 8.95 12.53 35.25
CA GLY A 91 8.11 12.61 34.05
C GLY A 91 8.70 11.93 32.82
N TYR A 92 7.91 11.96 31.75
CA TYR A 92 8.18 11.26 30.51
C TYR A 92 8.18 12.24 29.32
N ALA A 93 9.09 12.02 28.39
CA ALA A 93 9.03 12.56 27.04
C ALA A 93 8.31 11.54 26.16
N TYR A 94 7.33 12.01 25.40
CA TYR A 94 6.57 11.22 24.45
C TYR A 94 6.99 11.60 23.03
N GLU A 95 7.38 10.61 22.26
CA GLU A 95 7.66 10.72 20.84
C GLU A 95 6.52 10.01 20.11
N ILE A 96 5.75 10.76 19.31
CA ILE A 96 4.56 10.26 18.59
C ILE A 96 4.92 10.08 17.12
N HIS A 97 4.58 8.92 16.56
CA HIS A 97 4.83 8.59 15.16
C HIS A 97 3.52 8.27 14.45
N GLU A 98 3.30 8.85 13.26
CA GLU A 98 2.11 8.55 12.45
C GLU A 98 2.04 7.09 11.97
N VAL A 99 3.21 6.46 11.83
CA VAL A 99 3.40 5.06 11.41
C VAL A 99 4.22 4.38 12.50
N PRO A 100 3.87 3.14 12.91
CA PRO A 100 4.51 2.53 14.05
C PRO A 100 5.98 2.21 13.77
N VAL A 101 6.84 2.46 14.76
CA VAL A 101 8.30 2.39 14.64
C VAL A 101 8.80 0.99 14.26
N GLY A 102 8.09 -0.07 14.65
CA GLY A 102 8.43 -1.44 14.25
C GLY A 102 8.46 -1.64 12.74
N ILE A 103 7.54 -1.01 12.01
CA ILE A 103 7.46 -1.12 10.54
C ILE A 103 8.61 -0.35 9.88
N LEU A 104 8.96 0.82 10.42
CA LEU A 104 10.05 1.64 9.89
C LEU A 104 11.43 0.98 10.08
N ASN A 105 11.60 0.18 11.13
CA ASN A 105 12.83 -0.56 11.40
C ASN A 105 12.92 -1.88 10.59
N ASP A 106 11.78 -2.56 10.36
CA ASP A 106 11.72 -3.74 9.50
C ASP A 106 11.89 -3.40 8.00
N GLU A 107 11.68 -2.14 7.58
CA GLU A 107 12.06 -1.69 6.24
C GLU A 107 13.58 -1.63 6.01
N LYS A 108 14.39 -1.52 7.09
CA LYS A 108 15.86 -1.70 7.04
C LYS A 108 16.30 -3.16 7.23
N ALA A 109 15.38 -4.05 7.62
CA ALA A 109 15.66 -5.45 7.91
C ALA A 109 14.52 -6.35 7.39
N CYS A 110 14.31 -6.36 6.08
CA CYS A 110 13.71 -7.47 5.32
C CYS A 110 12.52 -8.22 5.99
N THR A 111 11.30 -7.88 5.55
CA THR A 111 10.22 -8.83 5.25
C THR A 111 9.91 -9.88 6.32
N LYS A 112 9.04 -9.59 7.31
CA LYS A 112 8.25 -10.64 7.97
C LYS A 112 6.79 -10.25 8.21
N THR A 113 5.97 -11.14 7.66
CA THR A 113 4.52 -11.26 7.55
C THR A 113 3.78 -11.17 8.89
N THR A 114 2.50 -10.74 8.86
CA THR A 114 1.53 -11.26 9.83
C THR A 114 0.34 -11.84 9.07
N GLU A 115 0.44 -13.14 8.80
CA GLU A 115 -0.70 -14.00 8.54
C GLU A 115 -1.56 -14.05 9.80
N ARG A 116 -2.84 -13.64 9.69
CA ARG A 116 -3.93 -14.20 10.49
C ARG A 116 -5.27 -13.71 9.97
N GLY A 117 -6.03 -14.65 9.39
CA GLY A 117 -7.38 -14.45 8.92
C GLY A 117 -8.06 -15.75 8.45
N LEU A 118 -7.74 -16.89 9.06
CA LEU A 118 -8.60 -18.07 9.02
C LEU A 118 -9.50 -17.99 10.25
N SER A 119 -10.75 -17.57 10.06
CA SER A 119 -11.79 -17.80 11.07
C SER A 119 -12.48 -19.11 10.76
N GLU A 120 -12.28 -20.05 11.67
CA GLU A 120 -12.91 -21.36 11.71
C GLU A 120 -14.43 -21.26 11.73
N THR A 121 -15.05 -22.17 10.98
CA THR A 121 -16.45 -22.53 11.00
C THR A 121 -16.93 -22.90 12.42
N GLY A 122 -17.80 -22.06 12.99
CA GLY A 122 -18.54 -22.32 14.23
C GLY A 122 -20.01 -22.64 13.96
N LYS A 123 -20.48 -23.76 14.50
CA LYS A 123 -21.79 -24.40 14.28
C LYS A 123 -23.02 -23.57 14.67
N THR A 124 -24.10 -23.83 13.95
CA THR A 124 -25.48 -23.33 14.07
C THR A 124 -26.12 -23.52 15.46
N ARG A 125 -26.88 -22.52 15.93
CA ARG A 125 -28.11 -22.74 16.71
C ARG A 125 -29.20 -21.75 16.28
N ASN A 126 -30.35 -22.31 15.94
CA ASN A 126 -31.61 -21.66 15.59
C ASN A 126 -32.07 -20.65 16.64
N ARG A 127 -32.46 -19.46 16.19
CA ARG A 127 -33.65 -18.73 16.69
C ARG A 127 -34.14 -17.73 15.65
N GLU A 128 -35.45 -17.65 15.53
CA GLU A 128 -36.24 -17.04 14.45
C GLU A 128 -36.17 -15.50 14.44
N LYS A 129 -36.51 -14.93 13.27
CA LYS A 129 -36.31 -13.54 12.79
C LYS A 129 -36.95 -12.42 13.66
N PRO A 130 -36.59 -11.14 13.42
CA PRO A 130 -37.35 -10.38 12.41
C PRO A 130 -36.48 -9.65 11.38
N ASN A 131 -37.04 -9.49 10.19
CA ASN A 131 -36.47 -8.74 9.07
C ASN A 131 -36.21 -7.28 9.48
N SER A 132 -34.95 -6.86 9.35
CA SER A 132 -34.62 -5.45 9.14
C SER A 132 -33.72 -5.42 7.91
N GLU A 133 -34.27 -4.90 6.81
CA GLU A 133 -33.52 -4.56 5.61
C GLU A 133 -32.58 -3.40 5.96
N ASN A 134 -31.43 -3.73 6.52
CA ASN A 134 -30.33 -2.79 6.55
C ASN A 134 -29.75 -2.75 5.12
N PRO A 135 -29.72 -1.60 4.44
CA PRO A 135 -29.08 -1.53 3.13
C PRO A 135 -27.62 -1.98 3.27
N PRO A 136 -27.06 -2.73 2.29
CA PRO A 136 -25.70 -3.22 2.40
C PRO A 136 -24.77 -2.02 2.52
N LEU A 137 -24.09 -1.93 3.67
CA LEU A 137 -23.00 -1.00 3.86
C LEU A 137 -22.00 -1.21 2.72
N LEU A 138 -21.62 -0.11 2.08
CA LEU A 138 -20.57 -0.08 1.05
C LEU A 138 -19.33 -0.79 1.60
N ILE A 139 -19.14 -2.02 1.14
CA ILE A 139 -17.91 -2.76 1.30
C ILE A 139 -16.88 -2.04 0.41
N ASN A 140 -16.11 -1.12 1.01
CA ASN A 140 -14.93 -0.54 0.38
C ASN A 140 -13.76 -1.54 0.46
N ASP A 141 -13.93 -2.71 -0.18
CA ASP A 141 -12.89 -3.74 -0.34
C ASP A 141 -11.82 -3.36 -1.38
N SER A 142 -11.65 -2.07 -1.67
CA SER A 142 -10.59 -1.60 -2.57
C SER A 142 -9.21 -1.48 -1.91
N LEU A 143 -9.03 -1.95 -0.68
CA LEU A 143 -7.77 -1.79 0.08
C LEU A 143 -7.14 -3.08 0.61
N LEU A 144 -7.35 -4.22 -0.05
CA LEU A 144 -6.46 -5.39 0.11
C LEU A 144 -5.32 -5.36 -0.91
N ILE A 145 -4.38 -4.43 -0.73
CA ILE A 145 -3.05 -4.48 -1.37
C ILE A 145 -2.02 -4.15 -0.28
N ASN A 146 -1.56 -5.18 0.42
CA ASN A 146 -0.58 -5.07 1.51
C ASN A 146 0.85 -5.38 1.05
N GLU A 147 1.30 -4.74 -0.02
CA GLU A 147 2.71 -4.72 -0.47
C GLU A 147 3.06 -3.35 -1.07
N CYS A 148 4.00 -2.62 -0.46
CA CYS A 148 4.35 -1.25 -0.87
C CYS A 148 5.01 -1.17 -2.25
N SER A 149 5.75 -2.21 -2.66
CA SER A 149 6.37 -2.31 -3.99
C SER A 149 5.36 -2.63 -5.09
N SER A 150 4.44 -3.56 -4.81
CA SER A 150 3.34 -3.93 -5.72
C SER A 150 2.30 -2.80 -5.82
N ARG A 151 2.14 -1.97 -4.77
CA ARG A 151 1.28 -0.77 -4.82
C ARG A 151 1.84 0.29 -5.79
N LYS A 152 3.15 0.56 -5.81
CA LYS A 152 3.74 1.52 -6.76
C LYS A 152 3.53 1.06 -8.20
N GLY A 153 3.87 -0.19 -8.51
CA GLY A 153 3.69 -0.75 -9.85
C GLY A 153 2.23 -0.79 -10.28
N LEU A 154 1.32 -1.24 -9.41
CA LEU A 154 -0.11 -1.31 -9.72
C LEU A 154 -0.74 0.07 -9.89
N GLN A 155 -0.42 1.03 -9.02
CA GLN A 155 -0.85 2.42 -9.17
C GLN A 155 -0.29 3.05 -10.45
N GLU A 156 0.94 2.73 -10.82
CA GLU A 156 1.56 3.20 -12.06
C GLU A 156 0.86 2.63 -13.30
N ILE A 157 0.45 1.36 -13.29
CA ILE A 157 -0.33 0.75 -14.38
C ILE A 157 -1.72 1.38 -14.47
N ILE A 158 -2.40 1.55 -13.33
CA ILE A 158 -3.74 2.15 -13.28
C ILE A 158 -3.68 3.58 -13.82
N ASN A 159 -2.72 4.39 -13.36
CA ASN A 159 -2.52 5.75 -13.85
C ASN A 159 -2.20 5.79 -15.34
N TYR A 160 -1.33 4.88 -15.82
CA TYR A 160 -0.98 4.79 -17.23
C TYR A 160 -2.20 4.45 -18.09
N TYR A 161 -2.98 3.44 -17.70
CA TYR A 161 -4.21 3.07 -18.39
C TYR A 161 -5.24 4.21 -18.40
N CYS A 162 -5.46 4.85 -17.25
CA CYS A 162 -6.37 5.99 -17.10
C CYS A 162 -5.98 7.16 -18.02
N SER A 163 -4.68 7.46 -18.14
CA SER A 163 -4.18 8.50 -19.03
C SER A 163 -4.48 8.22 -20.51
N LYS A 164 -4.45 6.95 -20.93
CA LYS A 164 -4.73 6.51 -22.30
C LYS A 164 -6.23 6.42 -22.59
N ALA A 165 -7.01 5.98 -21.61
CA ALA A 165 -8.46 5.87 -21.71
C ALA A 165 -9.19 7.22 -21.58
N LEU A 166 -8.49 8.30 -21.21
CA LEU A 166 -9.06 9.61 -20.85
C LEU A 166 -10.07 9.49 -19.68
N THR A 167 -9.82 8.57 -18.75
CA THR A 167 -10.67 8.31 -17.59
C THR A 167 -9.94 8.66 -16.29
N THR A 168 -10.66 9.20 -15.30
CA THR A 168 -10.11 9.44 -13.94
C THR A 168 -10.25 8.18 -13.09
N GLU A 169 -9.28 7.90 -12.20
CA GLU A 169 -9.22 6.68 -11.34
C GLU A 169 -10.53 6.33 -10.62
N LEU A 170 -11.36 7.33 -10.31
CA LEU A 170 -12.64 7.19 -9.61
C LEU A 170 -13.73 6.40 -10.40
N GLN A 171 -13.52 6.13 -11.68
CA GLN A 171 -14.51 5.45 -12.54
C GLN A 171 -14.22 3.96 -12.78
N LEU A 172 -13.10 3.42 -12.28
CA LEU A 172 -12.77 2.00 -12.48
C LEU A 172 -13.71 1.10 -11.68
N LYS A 173 -14.26 0.08 -12.35
CA LYS A 173 -15.13 -0.90 -11.68
C LYS A 173 -14.27 -1.87 -10.87
N PRO A 174 -14.80 -2.47 -9.78
CA PRO A 174 -14.08 -3.44 -8.95
C PRO A 174 -13.46 -4.61 -9.75
N LYS A 175 -14.16 -5.08 -10.79
CA LYS A 175 -13.67 -6.15 -11.70
C LYS A 175 -12.43 -5.76 -12.50
N GLU A 176 -12.22 -4.47 -12.75
CA GLU A 176 -11.04 -3.98 -13.47
C GLU A 176 -9.83 -3.92 -12.56
N ILE A 177 -10.04 -3.48 -11.32
CA ILE A 177 -9.02 -3.50 -10.26
C ILE A 177 -8.53 -4.94 -10.03
N GLU A 178 -9.46 -5.91 -9.98
CA GLU A 178 -9.12 -7.34 -9.87
C GLU A 178 -8.23 -7.82 -11.02
N ALA A 179 -8.46 -7.36 -12.25
CA ALA A 179 -7.63 -7.72 -13.42
C ALA A 179 -6.21 -7.16 -13.32
N PHE A 180 -6.04 -5.92 -12.83
CA PHE A 180 -4.71 -5.36 -12.56
C PHE A 180 -3.96 -6.13 -11.46
N ILE A 181 -4.68 -6.53 -10.40
CA ILE A 181 -4.11 -7.35 -9.32
C ILE A 181 -3.63 -8.70 -9.87
N LYS A 182 -4.44 -9.38 -10.70
CA LYS A 182 -4.08 -10.67 -11.32
C LYS A 182 -2.81 -10.57 -12.18
N LEU A 183 -2.69 -9.54 -13.02
CA LEU A 183 -1.48 -9.33 -13.84
C LEU A 183 -0.22 -9.11 -12.99
N THR A 184 -0.38 -8.47 -11.84
CA THR A 184 0.73 -8.23 -10.89
C THR A 184 1.11 -9.52 -10.16
N GLN A 185 0.13 -10.35 -9.78
CA GLN A 185 0.35 -11.67 -9.16
C GLN A 185 1.06 -12.65 -10.11
N ASP A 186 0.77 -12.57 -11.41
CA ASP A 186 1.39 -13.40 -12.47
C ASP A 186 2.86 -13.00 -12.77
N LYS A 187 3.44 -12.06 -12.00
CA LYS A 187 4.81 -11.52 -12.14
C LYS A 187 5.12 -10.97 -13.53
N VAL A 188 4.10 -10.45 -14.23
CA VAL A 188 4.31 -9.81 -15.54
C VAL A 188 5.10 -8.51 -15.35
N PRO A 189 6.20 -8.30 -16.10
CA PRO A 189 6.98 -7.07 -16.01
C PRO A 189 6.14 -5.82 -16.34
N LEU A 190 6.28 -4.78 -15.52
CA LEU A 190 5.55 -3.52 -15.65
C LEU A 190 5.65 -2.89 -17.05
N GLU A 191 6.84 -2.91 -17.64
CA GLU A 191 7.10 -2.40 -19.00
C GLU A 191 6.29 -3.15 -20.07
N LEU A 192 6.16 -4.47 -19.92
CA LEU A 192 5.42 -5.31 -20.86
C LEU A 192 3.91 -5.04 -20.75
N ILE A 193 3.41 -4.76 -19.55
CA ILE A 193 2.01 -4.35 -19.32
C ILE A 193 1.72 -3.03 -20.03
N LYS A 194 2.58 -2.02 -19.88
CA LYS A 194 2.43 -0.72 -20.57
C LYS A 194 2.43 -0.89 -22.09
N GLN A 195 3.37 -1.68 -22.62
CA GLN A 195 3.42 -2.00 -24.06
C GLN A 195 2.17 -2.73 -24.56
N GLY A 196 1.63 -3.67 -23.78
CA GLY A 196 0.41 -4.38 -24.12
C GLY A 196 -0.82 -3.47 -24.12
N ILE A 197 -0.88 -2.50 -23.19
CA ILE A 197 -1.91 -1.46 -23.20
C ILE A 197 -1.80 -0.63 -24.48
N ASP A 198 -0.61 -0.12 -24.83
CA ASP A 198 -0.43 0.66 -26.05
C ASP A 198 -0.81 -0.11 -27.31
N LEU A 199 -0.44 -1.40 -27.39
CA LEU A 199 -0.79 -2.26 -28.50
C LEU A 199 -2.31 -2.50 -28.58
N ALA A 200 -2.98 -2.67 -27.44
CA ALA A 200 -4.43 -2.83 -27.39
C ALA A 200 -5.16 -1.58 -27.87
N PHE A 201 -4.72 -0.38 -27.47
CA PHE A 201 -5.29 0.88 -27.94
C PHE A 201 -5.00 1.13 -29.42
N LYS A 202 -3.81 0.76 -29.91
CA LYS A 202 -3.44 0.89 -31.33
C LYS A 202 -4.22 -0.04 -32.25
N ASN A 203 -4.47 -1.27 -31.79
CA ASN A 203 -5.20 -2.29 -32.55
C ASN A 203 -6.72 -2.25 -32.30
N PHE A 204 -7.21 -1.25 -31.57
CA PHE A 204 -8.63 -1.11 -31.32
C PHE A 204 -9.36 -0.77 -32.61
N ASN A 205 -10.28 -1.64 -33.03
CA ASN A 205 -11.08 -1.46 -34.22
C ASN A 205 -12.52 -1.06 -33.82
N PRO A 206 -12.87 0.24 -33.86
CA PRO A 206 -14.20 0.70 -33.47
C PRO A 206 -15.24 0.21 -34.48
N SER A 207 -16.36 -0.33 -33.99
CA SER A 207 -17.49 -0.72 -34.84
C SER A 207 -18.30 0.49 -35.27
N PHE A 208 -18.32 1.55 -34.46
CA PHE A 208 -19.03 2.81 -34.73
C PHE A 208 -18.13 4.03 -34.48
N GLU A 209 -18.42 5.13 -35.18
CA GLU A 209 -17.67 6.37 -35.05
C GLU A 209 -17.79 6.94 -33.62
N GLY A 210 -16.65 7.05 -32.92
CA GLY A 210 -16.58 7.50 -31.53
C GLY A 210 -16.51 6.38 -30.48
N ASP A 211 -16.49 5.11 -30.87
CA ASP A 211 -16.22 4.01 -29.95
C ASP A 211 -14.82 4.13 -29.33
N LYS A 212 -14.73 3.84 -28.03
CA LYS A 212 -13.50 3.86 -27.24
C LYS A 212 -13.41 2.58 -26.41
N ILE A 213 -12.21 2.22 -25.99
CA ILE A 213 -12.02 1.15 -25.00
C ILE A 213 -12.65 1.62 -23.67
N LYS A 214 -13.78 1.02 -23.32
CA LYS A 214 -14.52 1.32 -22.08
C LYS A 214 -14.11 0.45 -20.90
N SER A 215 -13.28 -0.56 -21.12
CA SER A 215 -12.86 -1.45 -20.05
C SER A 215 -11.48 -2.07 -20.25
N PHE A 216 -10.74 -2.18 -19.14
CA PHE A 216 -9.41 -2.78 -19.13
C PHE A 216 -9.42 -4.25 -19.59
N LYS A 217 -10.57 -4.94 -19.48
CA LYS A 217 -10.74 -6.32 -19.95
C LYS A 217 -10.34 -6.52 -21.41
N TYR A 218 -10.44 -5.48 -22.25
CA TYR A 218 -10.01 -5.54 -23.65
C TYR A 218 -8.47 -5.66 -23.78
N CYS A 219 -7.72 -5.05 -22.87
CA CYS A 219 -6.26 -5.04 -22.90
C CYS A 219 -5.64 -6.32 -22.34
N GLU A 220 -6.33 -7.00 -21.40
CA GLU A 220 -5.84 -8.21 -20.73
C GLU A 220 -5.33 -9.32 -21.69
N PRO A 221 -6.09 -9.78 -22.72
CA PRO A 221 -5.62 -10.85 -23.61
C PRO A 221 -4.40 -10.43 -24.43
N VAL A 222 -4.30 -9.15 -24.80
CA VAL A 222 -3.15 -8.62 -25.56
C VAL A 222 -1.89 -8.65 -24.70
N ILE A 223 -2.00 -8.22 -23.44
CA ILE A 223 -0.90 -8.23 -22.46
C ILE A 223 -0.44 -9.68 -22.20
N ARG A 224 -1.38 -10.61 -21.92
CA ARG A 224 -1.05 -12.03 -21.68
C ARG A 224 -0.39 -12.67 -22.91
N GLY A 225 -0.86 -12.34 -24.11
CA GLY A 225 -0.28 -12.83 -25.36
C GLY A 225 1.16 -12.34 -25.60
N LEU A 226 1.45 -11.08 -25.27
CA LEU A 226 2.82 -10.55 -25.31
C LEU A 226 3.72 -11.21 -24.27
N TYR A 227 3.21 -11.44 -23.07
CA TYR A 227 3.98 -12.09 -22.01
C TYR A 227 4.34 -13.53 -22.37
N ALA A 228 3.40 -14.30 -22.93
CA ALA A 228 3.67 -15.64 -23.42
C ALA A 228 4.76 -15.68 -24.51
N LYS A 229 4.75 -14.71 -25.44
CA LYS A 229 5.80 -14.58 -26.47
C LYS A 229 7.18 -14.25 -25.88
N ASP A 230 7.22 -13.40 -24.86
CA ASP A 230 8.46 -13.04 -24.17
C ASP A 230 9.05 -14.24 -23.39
N LEU A 231 8.21 -15.05 -22.76
CA LEU A 231 8.62 -16.29 -22.10
C LEU A 231 9.24 -17.29 -23.09
N ILE A 232 8.57 -17.53 -24.23
CA ILE A 232 9.09 -18.42 -25.30
C ILE A 232 10.43 -17.91 -25.84
N LYS A 233 10.57 -16.59 -26.02
CA LYS A 233 11.84 -15.98 -26.48
C LYS A 233 12.97 -16.16 -25.47
N LYS A 234 12.68 -16.06 -24.17
CA LYS A 234 13.65 -16.26 -23.08
C LYS A 234 14.04 -17.73 -22.91
N GLU A 235 13.13 -18.67 -23.13
CA GLU A 235 13.43 -20.11 -23.14
C GLU A 235 14.24 -20.51 -24.37
N GLY A 236 13.90 -19.99 -25.56
CA GLY A 236 14.67 -20.21 -26.79
C GLY A 236 16.10 -19.65 -26.72
N ALA A 237 16.31 -18.51 -26.06
CA ALA A 237 17.63 -17.91 -25.87
C ALA A 237 18.52 -18.66 -24.86
N LYS A 238 17.93 -19.38 -23.88
CA LYS A 238 18.69 -20.23 -22.95
C LYS A 238 19.16 -21.54 -23.58
N ASN A 239 18.42 -22.07 -24.54
CA ASN A 239 18.78 -23.27 -25.30
C ASN A 239 19.72 -22.98 -26.49
N ALA A 240 20.09 -21.72 -26.71
CA ALA A 240 21.06 -21.31 -27.72
C ALA A 240 22.36 -20.81 -27.06
N LYS A 241 23.28 -21.72 -26.77
CA LYS A 241 24.72 -21.42 -26.60
C LYS A 241 25.53 -22.28 -27.58
N PRO A 242 26.72 -21.80 -28.00
CA PRO A 242 27.09 -21.66 -29.40
C PRO A 242 27.65 -22.94 -30.00
N SER A 243 27.32 -23.15 -31.28
CA SER A 243 27.97 -24.10 -32.17
C SER A 243 29.49 -23.84 -32.23
N GLN A 244 30.21 -24.95 -32.16
CA GLN A 244 31.65 -25.11 -32.32
C GLN A 244 32.28 -24.21 -33.38
N GLN A 245 33.44 -23.62 -33.06
CA GLN A 245 34.44 -23.22 -34.05
C GLN A 245 35.84 -23.52 -33.51
N ASP A 246 36.48 -24.45 -34.20
CA ASP A 246 37.92 -24.66 -34.44
C ASP A 246 38.89 -24.69 -33.26
N ILE A 247 39.22 -25.91 -32.83
CA ILE A 247 40.54 -26.25 -32.28
C ILE A 247 41.32 -26.92 -33.42
N GLY A 248 42.09 -26.13 -34.16
CA GLY A 248 42.98 -26.60 -35.21
C GLY A 248 44.06 -25.56 -35.46
N GLU A 249 45.32 -25.97 -35.27
CA GLU A 249 46.58 -25.23 -35.50
C GLU A 249 47.08 -24.32 -34.37
N GLU A 250 47.84 -24.91 -33.43
CA GLU A 250 49.08 -24.28 -32.93
C GLU A 250 49.94 -25.30 -32.16
N LEU A 251 50.55 -26.26 -32.86
CA LEU A 251 51.70 -27.03 -32.35
C LEU A 251 52.67 -27.35 -33.50
N ARG A 252 53.24 -26.31 -34.11
CA ARG A 252 54.52 -26.38 -34.81
C ARG A 252 55.24 -25.05 -34.61
N ASN A 253 56.13 -25.03 -33.63
CA ASN A 253 57.45 -24.40 -33.69
C ASN A 253 57.95 -24.23 -32.26
N GLU A 254 58.59 -25.26 -31.72
CA GLU A 254 59.85 -25.09 -30.97
C GLU A 254 60.64 -26.39 -31.14
N GLY A 255 61.52 -26.38 -32.14
CA GLY A 255 62.61 -27.32 -32.24
C GLY A 255 63.92 -26.54 -32.25
N ILE A 256 64.93 -27.15 -31.61
CA ILE A 256 66.37 -26.84 -31.62
C ILE A 256 66.79 -25.90 -30.47
N GLY A 257 67.75 -26.24 -29.59
CA GLY A 257 68.62 -27.42 -29.54
C GLY A 257 69.78 -27.26 -28.55
N LEU A 258 70.54 -28.35 -28.46
CA LEU A 258 71.84 -28.57 -27.79
C LEU A 258 71.87 -28.55 -26.25
#